data_AF-Q4REZ3-F1
#
_entry.id   AF-Q4REZ3-F1
#
_cell.length_a   1.000
_cell.length_b   1.000
_cell.length_c   1.000
_cell.angle_alpha   90.00
_cell.angle_beta   90.00
_cell.angle_gamma   90.00
#
_symmetry.space_group_name_H-M   'P 1'
#
loop_
_entity.id
_entity.type
_entity.pdbx_description
1 polymer ?
#
loop_
_entity_poly.entity_id
_entity_poly.type
_entity_poly.pdbx_seq_one_letter_code
_entity_poly.pdbx_strand_id
1 'polypeptide(L)'
;MSAQQCTQCAAGSYSLGSGVRFDQWDSMPAGFSSLATSLESGSHGDGGPSCNSSSWLPQGNYLMSNRDECTVSLIYAVHLKKQGSVSFEYQYPDNNLLFEFFIQNDQCQEMDQSSEAKWLKLTNHGEWATHTVSVTLGQPNEPRRCFVFYVDQDLNSFLL
;
A
#
# COMPACT_ATOMS: atom_id res chain seq x y z
N MET A 1 10.44 27.46 30.06
CA MET A 1 10.24 26.65 28.84
C MET A 1 11.53 26.74 28.05
N SER A 2 12.29 25.65 27.90
CA SER A 2 13.52 25.67 27.08
C SER A 2 13.12 25.52 25.61
N ALA A 3 13.48 26.49 24.79
CA ALA A 3 13.36 26.37 23.34
C ALA A 3 14.38 25.35 22.84
N GLN A 4 13.92 24.26 22.23
CA GLN A 4 14.81 23.36 21.49
C GLN A 4 15.23 24.06 20.19
N GLN A 5 16.54 24.18 19.96
CA GLN A 5 17.09 24.69 18.70
C GLN A 5 17.28 23.53 17.73
N CYS A 6 16.67 23.63 16.55
CA CYS A 6 16.94 22.70 15.45
C CYS A 6 18.38 22.89 14.96
N THR A 7 19.17 21.81 14.93
CA THR A 7 20.50 21.78 14.33
C THR A 7 20.46 21.06 12.98
N GLN A 8 21.41 21.37 12.10
CA GLN A 8 21.57 20.62 10.85
C GLN A 8 21.87 19.15 11.14
N CYS A 9 21.24 18.26 10.37
CA CYS A 9 21.57 16.84 10.38
C CYS A 9 22.98 16.63 9.78
N ALA A 10 23.69 15.60 10.24
CA ALA A 10 24.99 15.24 9.67
C ALA A 10 24.88 14.93 8.18
N ALA A 11 25.96 15.13 7.41
CA ALA A 11 25.97 14.81 5.98
C ALA A 11 25.54 13.34 5.76
N GLY A 12 24.59 13.13 4.86
CA GLY A 12 23.98 11.81 4.60
C GLY A 12 22.83 11.43 5.53
N SER A 13 22.44 12.29 6.48
CA SER A 13 21.28 12.09 7.36
C SER A 13 20.23 13.20 7.15
N TYR A 14 18.97 12.86 7.39
CA TYR A 14 17.85 13.78 7.29
C TYR A 14 16.88 13.56 8.45
N SER A 15 16.21 14.63 8.88
CA SER A 15 15.12 14.52 9.85
C SER A 15 13.79 14.44 9.10
N LEU A 16 13.02 13.40 9.39
CA LEU A 16 11.66 13.24 8.88
C LEU A 16 10.62 14.00 9.72
N GLY A 17 11.02 14.61 10.83
CA GLY A 17 10.10 15.20 11.80
C GLY A 17 9.12 14.15 12.33
N SER A 18 7.83 14.28 11.97
CA SER A 18 6.78 13.31 12.31
C SER A 18 6.49 12.28 11.22
N GLY A 19 7.26 12.27 10.14
CA GLY A 19 7.14 11.32 9.04
C GLY A 19 7.81 9.98 9.34
N VAL A 20 7.42 8.96 8.56
CA VAL A 20 8.03 7.64 8.56
C VAL A 20 8.44 7.32 7.13
N ARG A 21 9.61 6.72 6.95
CA ARG A 21 10.10 6.23 5.66
C ARG A 21 10.60 4.81 5.83
N PHE A 22 10.33 3.99 4.81
CA PHE A 22 10.81 2.62 4.70
C PHE A 22 11.68 2.52 3.45
N ASP A 23 12.93 2.12 3.61
CA ASP A 23 13.91 1.93 2.55
C ASP A 23 14.67 0.60 2.66
N GLN A 24 14.30 -0.24 3.64
CA GLN A 24 14.83 -1.59 3.83
C GLN A 24 13.69 -2.59 3.92
N TRP A 25 13.79 -3.66 3.14
CA TRP A 25 12.77 -4.69 2.99
C TRP A 25 13.40 -6.09 3.07
N ASP A 26 14.37 -6.28 3.96
CA ASP A 26 14.92 -7.61 4.28
C ASP A 26 13.89 -8.50 4.99
N SER A 27 12.95 -7.87 5.69
CA SER A 27 11.78 -8.49 6.32
C SER A 27 10.60 -7.53 6.25
N MET A 28 9.39 -8.02 6.49
CA MET A 28 8.20 -7.16 6.53
C MET A 28 8.32 -6.17 7.71
N PRO A 29 8.36 -4.84 7.48
CA PRO A 29 8.51 -3.89 8.57
C PRO A 29 7.28 -3.89 9.50
N ALA A 30 7.50 -3.53 10.76
CA ALA A 30 6.43 -3.45 11.73
C ALA A 30 5.32 -2.47 11.28
N GLY A 31 4.07 -2.90 11.44
CA GLY A 31 2.89 -2.13 11.04
C GLY A 31 2.37 -2.44 9.63
N PHE A 32 3.13 -3.18 8.82
CA PHE A 32 2.62 -3.77 7.58
C PHE A 32 1.97 -5.13 7.84
N SER A 33 0.91 -5.41 7.09
CA SER A 33 0.23 -6.70 7.04
C SER A 33 -0.12 -7.04 5.60
N SER A 34 0.03 -8.29 5.21
CA SER A 34 -0.43 -8.80 3.91
C SER A 34 -1.67 -9.67 4.12
N LEU A 35 -2.69 -9.46 3.30
CA LEU A 35 -3.91 -10.26 3.27
C LEU A 35 -4.14 -10.80 1.86
N ALA A 36 -4.49 -12.07 1.75
CA ALA A 36 -4.82 -12.72 0.50
C ALA A 36 -6.23 -13.30 0.55
N THR A 37 -6.95 -13.20 -0.56
CA THR A 37 -8.33 -13.67 -0.68
C THR A 37 -8.51 -14.38 -2.02
N SER A 38 -9.19 -15.52 -2.01
CA SER A 38 -9.71 -16.18 -3.21
C SER A 38 -11.12 -15.69 -3.50
N LEU A 39 -11.47 -15.44 -4.76
CA LEU A 39 -12.83 -15.03 -5.16
C LEU A 39 -13.89 -16.14 -4.94
N GLU A 40 -13.46 -17.39 -4.71
CA GLU A 40 -14.36 -18.52 -4.47
C GLU A 40 -14.85 -18.63 -3.01
N SER A 41 -15.71 -17.70 -2.57
CA SER A 41 -16.57 -17.91 -1.40
C SER A 41 -18.01 -18.18 -1.85
N GLY A 42 -18.18 -19.22 -2.68
CA GLY A 42 -19.46 -19.72 -3.14
C GLY A 42 -19.51 -21.24 -3.03
N SER A 43 -19.84 -21.74 -1.85
CA SER A 43 -20.39 -23.09 -1.56
C SER A 43 -20.02 -24.26 -2.50
N HIS A 44 -19.28 -25.22 -1.94
CA HIS A 44 -19.23 -26.66 -2.26
C HIS A 44 -18.47 -27.08 -3.54
N GLY A 45 -17.17 -27.34 -3.36
CA GLY A 45 -16.35 -28.14 -4.28
C GLY A 45 -14.89 -28.11 -3.88
N ASP A 46 -14.37 -29.25 -3.40
CA ASP A 46 -12.95 -29.47 -3.14
C ASP A 46 -12.14 -29.24 -4.44
N GLY A 47 -11.45 -28.11 -4.57
CA GLY A 47 -10.66 -27.79 -5.78
C GLY A 47 -10.30 -26.34 -6.06
N GLY A 48 -10.88 -25.36 -5.36
CA GLY A 48 -10.49 -23.95 -5.50
C GLY A 48 -9.07 -23.67 -4.96
N PRO A 49 -8.31 -22.74 -5.56
CA PRO A 49 -6.96 -22.40 -5.09
C PRO A 49 -7.00 -21.84 -3.67
N SER A 50 -6.29 -22.50 -2.75
CA SER A 50 -6.12 -21.96 -1.41
C SER A 50 -5.08 -20.83 -1.43
N CYS A 51 -5.51 -19.58 -1.31
CA CYS A 51 -4.62 -18.40 -1.26
C CYS A 51 -3.78 -18.27 0.02
N ASN A 52 -3.58 -19.39 0.74
CA ASN A 52 -2.88 -19.43 2.02
C ASN A 52 -1.39 -19.09 1.92
N SER A 53 -0.79 -19.26 0.73
CA SER A 53 0.62 -18.92 0.45
C SER A 53 0.80 -17.58 -0.26
N SER A 54 -0.28 -16.95 -0.71
CA SER A 54 -0.24 -15.72 -1.48
C SER A 54 -0.04 -14.54 -0.53
N SER A 55 0.92 -13.67 -0.82
CA SER A 55 1.28 -12.55 0.06
C SER A 55 2.19 -11.57 -0.68
N TRP A 56 2.31 -10.36 -0.14
CA TRP A 56 3.45 -9.49 -0.39
C TRP A 56 4.68 -10.02 0.34
N LEU A 57 5.78 -10.19 -0.38
CA LEU A 57 7.02 -10.77 0.12
C LEU A 57 8.20 -9.79 0.01
N PRO A 58 9.05 -9.69 1.05
CA PRO A 58 10.29 -8.93 1.01
C PRO A 58 11.29 -9.49 -0.01
N GLN A 59 11.90 -8.62 -0.80
CA GLN A 59 12.96 -8.93 -1.77
C GLN A 59 14.27 -8.16 -1.48
N GLY A 60 14.47 -7.76 -0.21
CA GLY A 60 15.61 -6.96 0.24
C GLY A 60 15.42 -5.47 0.03
N ASN A 61 15.25 -5.04 -1.24
CA ASN A 61 15.14 -3.61 -1.59
C ASN A 61 13.72 -3.16 -1.92
N TYR A 62 12.77 -4.09 -2.06
CA TYR A 62 11.38 -3.80 -2.38
C TYR A 62 10.47 -4.92 -1.87
N LEU A 63 9.17 -4.67 -1.86
CA LEU A 63 8.15 -5.70 -1.70
C LEU A 63 7.60 -6.12 -3.06
N MET A 64 7.31 -7.42 -3.19
CA MET A 64 6.73 -7.98 -4.40
C MET A 64 5.46 -8.75 -4.05
N SER A 65 4.37 -8.49 -4.76
CA SER A 65 3.17 -9.31 -4.70
C SER A 65 3.39 -10.68 -5.35
N ASN A 66 2.61 -11.67 -4.94
CA ASN A 66 2.44 -12.93 -5.66
C ASN A 66 1.98 -12.68 -7.10
N ARG A 67 2.20 -13.70 -7.96
CA ARG A 67 1.80 -13.73 -9.38
C ARG A 67 0.85 -14.91 -9.66
N ASP A 68 0.06 -15.26 -8.65
CA ASP A 68 -0.96 -16.30 -8.77
C ASP A 68 -2.35 -15.62 -8.89
N GLU A 69 -3.38 -16.44 -9.07
CA GLU A 69 -4.77 -16.00 -9.27
C GLU A 69 -5.43 -15.38 -8.01
N CYS A 70 -4.68 -15.22 -6.91
CA CYS A 70 -5.19 -14.64 -5.69
C CYS A 70 -5.01 -13.13 -5.65
N THR A 71 -6.08 -12.46 -5.24
CA THR A 71 -6.03 -11.06 -4.86
C THR A 71 -5.23 -10.89 -3.58
N VAL A 72 -4.30 -9.93 -3.57
CA VAL A 72 -3.54 -9.58 -2.35
C VAL A 72 -3.51 -8.10 -2.04
N SER A 73 -3.61 -7.81 -0.75
CA SER A 73 -3.54 -6.47 -0.19
C SER A 73 -2.36 -6.35 0.75
N LEU A 74 -1.51 -5.34 0.55
CA LEU A 74 -0.57 -4.87 1.56
C LEU A 74 -1.21 -3.69 2.28
N ILE A 75 -1.26 -3.73 3.61
CA ILE A 75 -1.92 -2.72 4.42
C ILE A 75 -0.90 -2.14 5.39
N TYR A 76 -0.81 -0.82 5.44
CA TYR A 76 -0.04 -0.08 6.45
C TYR A 76 -0.96 0.87 7.21
N ALA A 77 -1.13 0.65 8.50
CA ALA A 77 -1.97 1.46 9.35
C ALA A 77 -1.15 2.54 10.08
N VAL A 78 -1.53 3.80 9.90
CA VAL A 78 -0.91 4.95 10.56
C VAL A 78 -1.93 5.74 11.36
N HIS A 79 -1.45 6.44 12.38
CA HIS A 79 -2.24 7.42 13.11
C HIS A 79 -1.75 8.83 12.73
N LEU A 80 -2.54 9.54 11.94
CA LEU A 80 -2.18 10.87 11.48
C LEU A 80 -2.34 11.90 12.60
N LYS A 81 -1.26 12.61 12.88
CA LYS A 81 -1.29 13.79 13.77
C LYS A 81 -1.59 15.07 13.02
N LYS A 82 -1.27 15.11 11.73
CA LYS A 82 -1.40 16.25 10.81
C LYS A 82 -1.70 15.73 9.41
N GLN A 83 -2.30 16.57 8.57
CA GLN A 83 -2.39 16.31 7.13
C GLN A 83 -0.98 16.20 6.52
N GLY A 84 -0.85 15.42 5.46
CA GLY A 84 0.45 15.17 4.83
C GLY A 84 0.30 14.50 3.47
N SER A 85 1.26 13.67 3.11
CA SER A 85 1.22 12.86 1.89
C SER A 85 1.86 11.50 2.13
N VAL A 86 1.46 10.54 1.29
CA VAL A 86 2.11 9.25 1.14
C VAL A 86 2.78 9.25 -0.21
N SER A 87 4.02 8.79 -0.27
CA SER A 87 4.79 8.66 -1.50
C SER A 87 5.48 7.30 -1.51
N PHE A 88 5.43 6.61 -2.64
CA PHE A 88 6.08 5.32 -2.82
C PHE A 88 6.54 5.14 -4.26
N GLU A 89 7.57 4.32 -4.42
CA GLU A 89 8.08 3.91 -5.73
C GLU A 89 7.57 2.51 -6.07
N TYR A 90 7.22 2.28 -7.33
CA TYR A 90 6.66 1.01 -7.77
C TYR A 90 7.11 0.64 -9.19
N GLN A 91 7.06 -0.67 -9.47
CA GLN A 91 7.09 -1.20 -10.83
C GLN A 91 5.78 -1.97 -11.09
N TYR A 92 5.16 -1.68 -12.22
CA TYR A 92 3.91 -2.29 -12.65
C TYR A 92 3.92 -2.46 -14.19
N PRO A 93 4.68 -3.45 -14.70
CA PRO A 93 4.85 -3.65 -16.14
C PRO A 93 3.80 -4.55 -16.79
N ASP A 94 3.05 -5.31 -16.01
CA ASP A 94 2.06 -6.27 -16.50
C ASP A 94 0.68 -5.61 -16.56
N ASN A 95 0.10 -5.49 -17.75
CA ASN A 95 -1.22 -4.91 -17.92
C ASN A 95 -2.37 -5.90 -17.68
N ASN A 96 -2.08 -7.17 -17.39
CA ASN A 96 -3.07 -8.19 -17.09
C ASN A 96 -3.41 -8.28 -15.59
N LEU A 97 -2.72 -7.51 -14.75
CA LEU A 97 -3.07 -7.36 -13.35
C LEU A 97 -3.61 -5.95 -13.10
N LEU A 98 -4.51 -5.81 -12.14
CA LEU A 98 -5.00 -4.55 -11.61
C LEU A 98 -4.13 -4.15 -10.42
N PHE A 99 -3.64 -2.91 -10.41
CA PHE A 99 -2.96 -2.35 -9.25
C PHE A 99 -3.66 -1.07 -8.79
N GLU A 100 -4.23 -1.14 -7.59
CA GLU A 100 -4.91 -0.04 -6.91
C GLU A 100 -4.18 0.39 -5.64
N PHE A 101 -4.22 1.69 -5.37
CA PHE A 101 -3.85 2.26 -4.10
C PHE A 101 -5.02 3.05 -3.54
N PHE A 102 -5.51 2.67 -2.37
CA PHE A 102 -6.57 3.41 -1.71
C PHE A 102 -6.36 3.54 -0.21
N ILE A 103 -7.04 4.52 0.37
CA ILE A 103 -6.92 4.89 1.77
C ILE A 103 -8.24 4.53 2.44
N GLN A 104 -8.17 3.74 3.51
CA GLN A 104 -9.32 3.47 4.36
C GLN A 104 -9.27 4.27 5.66
N ASN A 105 -10.44 4.65 6.16
CA ASN A 105 -10.61 5.26 7.48
C ASN A 105 -10.67 4.21 8.61
N ASP A 106 -10.88 4.68 9.84
CA ASP A 106 -11.02 3.86 11.05
C ASP A 106 -12.18 2.83 10.98
N GLN A 107 -13.14 3.04 10.06
CA GLN A 107 -14.30 2.15 9.83
C GLN A 107 -14.09 1.17 8.66
N CYS A 108 -12.85 1.02 8.18
CA CYS A 108 -12.51 0.20 7.00
C CYS A 108 -13.22 0.66 5.71
N GLN A 109 -13.66 1.91 5.65
CA GLN A 109 -14.30 2.48 4.47
C GLN A 109 -13.25 3.18 3.62
N GLU A 110 -13.24 2.87 2.32
CA GLU A 110 -12.44 3.60 1.34
C GLU A 110 -12.83 5.09 1.36
N MET A 111 -11.82 5.95 1.35
CA MET A 111 -11.99 7.38 1.25
C MET A 111 -12.09 7.81 -0.21
N ASP A 112 -12.87 8.84 -0.48
CA ASP A 112 -12.94 9.42 -1.82
C ASP A 112 -11.56 9.88 -2.29
N GLN A 113 -11.10 9.29 -3.39
CA GLN A 113 -9.86 9.62 -4.08
C GLN A 113 -10.15 9.87 -5.56
N SER A 114 -9.35 10.72 -6.20
CA SER A 114 -9.41 10.84 -7.65
C SER A 114 -8.96 9.52 -8.31
N SER A 115 -9.46 9.25 -9.51
CA SER A 115 -9.03 8.07 -10.29
C SER A 115 -7.50 8.03 -10.46
N GLU A 116 -6.85 9.18 -10.64
CA GLU A 116 -5.38 9.24 -10.74
C GLU A 116 -4.67 8.88 -9.44
N ALA A 117 -5.28 9.13 -8.27
CA ALA A 117 -4.73 8.74 -6.98
C ALA A 117 -4.99 7.27 -6.65
N LYS A 118 -6.07 6.70 -7.20
CA LYS A 118 -6.48 5.31 -6.99
C LYS A 118 -5.76 4.32 -7.90
N TRP A 119 -5.74 4.59 -9.20
CA TRP A 119 -5.24 3.66 -10.21
C TRP A 119 -3.77 3.94 -10.54
N LEU A 120 -2.92 2.93 -10.37
CA LEU A 120 -1.50 3.05 -10.71
C LEU A 120 -1.32 3.02 -12.23
N LYS A 121 -0.33 3.77 -12.72
CA LYS A 121 0.00 3.81 -14.15
C LYS A 121 0.96 2.69 -14.48
N LEU A 122 0.78 2.06 -15.64
CA LEU A 122 1.74 1.06 -16.13
C LEU A 122 3.14 1.68 -16.26
N THR A 123 4.14 0.92 -15.85
CA THR A 123 5.55 1.27 -16.01
C THR A 123 6.15 0.40 -17.11
N ASN A 124 7.24 0.84 -17.76
CA ASN A 124 7.98 -0.09 -18.61
C ASN A 124 8.77 -1.10 -17.75
N HIS A 125 9.20 -2.19 -18.36
CA HIS A 125 10.02 -3.19 -17.69
C HIS A 125 11.33 -2.57 -17.16
N GLY A 126 11.55 -2.70 -15.84
CA GLY A 126 12.74 -2.18 -15.17
C GLY A 126 12.67 -0.69 -14.82
N GLU A 127 11.62 0.03 -15.22
CA GLU A 127 11.40 1.43 -14.84
C GLU A 127 10.61 1.53 -13.55
N TRP A 128 11.07 2.40 -12.65
CA TRP A 128 10.37 2.75 -11.42
C TRP A 128 9.61 4.06 -11.61
N ALA A 129 8.36 4.09 -11.16
CA ALA A 129 7.55 5.30 -11.09
C ALA A 129 7.30 5.69 -9.63
N THR A 130 7.09 6.98 -9.39
CA THR A 130 6.71 7.49 -8.06
C THR A 130 5.22 7.83 -8.06
N HIS A 131 4.47 7.27 -7.11
CA HIS A 131 3.10 7.67 -6.83
C HIS A 131 3.05 8.52 -5.56
N THR A 132 2.27 9.60 -5.56
CA THR A 132 2.13 10.45 -4.39
C THR A 132 0.69 10.91 -4.22
N VAL A 133 0.15 10.67 -3.02
CA VAL A 133 -1.24 11.00 -2.68
C VAL A 133 -1.25 11.85 -1.43
N SER A 134 -1.97 12.98 -1.48
CA SER A 134 -2.21 13.82 -0.32
C SER A 134 -3.19 13.15 0.64
N VAL A 135 -2.89 13.19 1.94
CA VAL A 135 -3.72 12.58 2.97
C VAL A 135 -4.24 13.66 3.91
N THR A 136 -5.56 13.74 4.00
CA THR A 136 -6.25 14.71 4.85
C THR A 136 -6.54 14.10 6.21
N LEU A 137 -6.48 14.94 7.25
CA LEU A 137 -7.14 14.65 8.51
C LEU A 137 -8.63 14.62 8.22
N GLY A 138 -9.28 13.51 8.52
CA GLY A 138 -10.72 13.36 8.40
C GLY A 138 -11.39 14.01 9.61
N GLN A 139 -12.38 13.33 10.18
CA GLN A 139 -13.01 13.86 11.39
C GLN A 139 -12.04 13.84 12.58
N PRO A 140 -12.16 14.78 13.54
CA PRO A 140 -11.26 14.88 14.70
C PRO A 140 -11.13 13.60 15.54
N ASN A 141 -12.11 12.70 15.45
CA ASN A 141 -12.16 11.43 16.18
C ASN A 141 -11.73 10.21 15.35
N GLU A 142 -11.32 10.41 14.09
CA GLU A 142 -10.89 9.33 13.18
C GLU A 142 -9.51 9.66 12.58
N PRO A 143 -8.44 9.60 13.39
CA PRO A 143 -7.09 9.92 12.95
C PRO A 143 -6.39 8.75 12.24
N ARG A 144 -6.95 7.52 12.26
CA ARG A 144 -6.27 6.35 11.70
C ARG A 144 -6.50 6.28 10.20
N ARG A 145 -5.43 6.03 9.45
CA ARG A 145 -5.51 5.74 8.02
C ARG A 145 -4.84 4.42 7.74
N CYS A 146 -5.50 3.61 6.95
CA CYS A 146 -4.93 2.39 6.41
C CYS A 146 -4.61 2.66 4.94
N PHE A 147 -3.34 2.60 4.58
CA PHE A 147 -2.90 2.67 3.19
C PHE A 147 -2.90 1.26 2.63
N VAL A 148 -3.69 1.04 1.58
CA VAL A 148 -3.92 -0.28 1.01
C VAL A 148 -3.36 -0.31 -0.40
N PHE A 149 -2.45 -1.24 -0.65
CA PHE A 149 -1.89 -1.56 -1.96
C PHE A 149 -2.51 -2.87 -2.40
N TYR A 150 -3.44 -2.80 -3.35
CA TYR A 150 -4.29 -3.90 -3.77
C TYR A 150 -3.88 -4.36 -5.17
N VAL A 151 -3.57 -5.65 -5.30
CA VAL A 151 -3.22 -6.27 -6.57
C VAL A 151 -4.18 -7.41 -6.85
N ASP A 152 -4.77 -7.38 -8.03
CA ASP A 152 -5.69 -8.39 -8.54
C ASP A 152 -5.24 -8.88 -9.91
N GLN A 153 -5.35 -10.17 -10.17
CA GLN A 153 -4.90 -10.77 -11.43
C GLN A 153 -6.05 -11.34 -12.25
N ASP A 154 -7.27 -11.37 -11.68
CA ASP A 154 -8.48 -11.76 -12.41
C ASP A 154 -9.25 -10.53 -12.90
N LEU A 155 -8.76 -9.92 -13.99
CA LEU A 155 -9.47 -8.80 -14.64
C LEU A 155 -10.80 -9.23 -15.30
N ASN A 156 -11.09 -10.54 -15.42
CA ASN A 156 -12.32 -11.03 -16.07
C ASN A 156 -13.57 -10.90 -15.20
N SER A 157 -13.43 -10.61 -13.90
CA SER A 157 -14.56 -10.50 -12.97
C SER A 157 -15.17 -9.08 -12.87
N PHE A 158 -14.59 -8.07 -13.54
CA PHE A 158 -15.08 -6.68 -13.52
C PHE A 158 -16.14 -6.32 -14.57
N LEU A 159 -16.65 -7.29 -15.34
CA LEU A 159 -17.77 -7.07 -16.27
C LEU A 159 -19.10 -7.50 -15.62
N LEU A 160 -19.85 -6.52 -15.10
CA LEU A 160 -21.31 -6.58 -14.94
C LEU A 160 -21.94 -5.34 -15.59
#